data_AF-A0AAE0BJQ3-F1
#
_entry.id   AF-A0AAE0BJQ3-F1
#
_cell.length_a   1.000
_cell.length_b   1.000
_cell.length_c   1.000
_cell.angle_alpha   90.00
_cell.angle_beta   90.00
_cell.angle_gamma   90.00
#
_symmetry.space_group_name_H-M   'P 1'
#
loop_
_entity.id
_entity.type
_entity.pdbx_description
1 polymer ?
#
loop_
_entity_poly.entity_id
_entity_poly.type
_entity_poly.pdbx_seq_one_letter_code
_entity_poly.pdbx_strand_id
1 'polypeptide(L)'
;MVFQQLQAKKIESLQSIPEANFREAFAKFSLASAPLNAEGPAVDPSTVMRRIDLAQVLCEVVGRQPEPEEIDAFLTFFDTETSGLIDIDEYCKSIEALKKRSAAPSSAAAYISKKSMQEDRTKHRRLENNPQNVLNKPATTAQEVGWEAQKPISQSTTGFITLHPDMGNAFHGKKSSDVTGGEGRSITDWYL
;
A
#
# COMPACT_ATOMS: atom_id res chain seq x y z
N MET A 1 -4.54 -23.96 -20.38
CA MET A 1 -4.17 -23.97 -18.94
C MET A 1 -3.41 -22.68 -18.63
N VAL A 2 -4.07 -21.62 -18.12
CA VAL A 2 -3.41 -20.31 -17.83
C VAL A 2 -3.60 -19.87 -16.37
N PHE A 3 -4.50 -20.50 -15.60
CA PHE A 3 -4.87 -20.03 -14.27
C PHE A 3 -4.06 -20.59 -13.10
N GLN A 4 -3.13 -21.52 -13.36
CA GLN A 4 -2.36 -22.19 -12.29
C GLN A 4 -1.20 -21.33 -11.74
N GLN A 5 -0.80 -20.27 -12.48
CA GLN A 5 0.31 -19.38 -12.14
C GLN A 5 -0.07 -18.18 -11.25
N LEU A 6 -1.33 -18.07 -10.79
CA LEU A 6 -1.80 -16.92 -9.99
C LEU A 6 -1.79 -17.16 -8.47
N GLN A 7 -1.39 -18.33 -7.99
CA GLN A 7 -1.55 -18.71 -6.59
C GLN A 7 -0.46 -18.15 -5.65
N ALA A 8 -0.89 -17.76 -4.45
CA ALA A 8 -0.16 -17.05 -3.39
C ALA A 8 1.04 -17.80 -2.75
N LYS A 9 1.34 -19.03 -3.18
CA LYS A 9 2.27 -19.95 -2.51
C LYS A 9 3.68 -19.42 -2.25
N LYS A 10 4.17 -18.46 -3.04
CA LYS A 10 5.54 -17.95 -2.90
C LYS A 10 5.69 -16.92 -1.77
N ILE A 11 4.68 -16.09 -1.55
CA ILE A 11 4.66 -15.10 -0.46
C ILE A 11 4.47 -15.78 0.91
N GLU A 12 3.82 -16.95 0.92
CA GLU A 12 3.60 -17.75 2.14
C GLU A 12 4.92 -18.07 2.87
N SER A 13 6.04 -18.21 2.13
CA SER A 13 7.36 -18.42 2.73
C SER A 13 7.82 -17.27 3.64
N LEU A 14 7.38 -16.03 3.36
CA LEU A 14 7.74 -14.84 4.13
C LEU A 14 7.07 -14.81 5.52
N GLN A 15 6.01 -15.60 5.74
CA GLN A 15 5.38 -15.72 7.06
C GLN A 15 6.34 -16.27 8.11
N SER A 16 7.21 -17.20 7.70
CA SER A 16 8.15 -17.89 8.59
C SER A 16 9.24 -16.97 9.15
N ILE A 17 9.44 -15.81 8.52
CA ILE A 17 10.49 -14.87 8.88
C ILE A 17 10.02 -13.97 10.03
N PRO A 18 10.78 -13.87 11.14
CA PRO A 18 10.49 -12.95 12.24
C PRO A 18 10.46 -11.49 11.77
N GLU A 19 9.56 -10.68 12.33
CA GLU A 19 9.51 -9.23 12.04
C GLU A 19 10.80 -8.51 12.45
N ALA A 20 11.51 -9.04 13.45
CA ALA A 20 12.81 -8.53 13.87
C ALA A 20 13.80 -8.48 12.69
N ASN A 21 13.83 -9.51 11.84
CA ASN A 21 14.75 -9.57 10.70
C ASN A 21 14.44 -8.46 9.67
N PHE A 22 13.16 -8.15 9.45
CA PHE A 22 12.75 -7.05 8.57
C PHE A 22 13.18 -5.69 9.15
N ARG A 23 13.06 -5.50 10.47
CA ARG A 23 13.51 -4.27 11.15
C ARG A 23 15.02 -4.10 11.13
N GLU A 24 15.77 -5.19 11.35
CA GLU A 24 17.23 -5.18 11.25
C GLU A 24 17.70 -4.88 9.83
N ALA A 25 17.05 -5.47 8.82
CA ALA A 25 17.33 -5.15 7.42
C ALA A 25 17.01 -3.68 7.13
N PHE A 26 15.87 -3.16 7.57
CA PHE A 26 15.53 -1.74 7.43
C PHE A 26 16.63 -0.83 8.00
N ALA A 27 17.13 -1.11 9.20
CA ALA A 27 18.17 -0.29 9.84
C ALA A 27 19.46 -0.23 9.00
N LYS A 28 19.85 -1.32 8.34
CA LYS A 28 21.02 -1.38 7.44
C LYS A 28 20.86 -0.48 6.20
N PHE A 29 19.64 -0.38 5.67
CA PHE A 29 19.32 0.41 4.48
C PHE A 29 18.74 1.80 4.78
N SER A 30 18.70 2.19 6.06
CA SER A 30 18.32 3.54 6.47
C SER A 30 19.26 4.60 5.91
N LEU A 31 18.76 5.82 5.72
CA LEU A 31 19.57 6.95 5.23
C LEU A 31 20.70 7.34 6.21
N ALA A 32 20.60 6.95 7.48
CA ALA A 32 21.69 7.10 8.45
C ALA A 32 22.93 6.29 8.07
N SER A 33 22.75 5.14 7.42
CA SER A 33 23.85 4.26 6.98
C SER A 33 24.43 4.68 5.61
N ALA A 34 23.67 5.39 4.78
CA ALA A 34 24.07 5.88 3.47
C ALA A 34 23.54 7.31 3.24
N PRO A 35 24.28 8.35 3.70
CA PRO A 35 23.80 9.73 3.67
C PRO A 35 23.60 10.22 2.22
N LEU A 36 22.56 11.03 2.01
CA LEU A 36 22.39 11.78 0.77
C LEU A 36 23.48 12.86 0.67
N ASN A 37 24.07 13.01 -0.52
CA ASN A 37 25.15 13.98 -0.81
C ASN A 37 24.70 15.46 -0.81
N ALA A 38 23.44 15.76 -0.51
CA ALA A 38 22.87 17.09 -0.48
C ALA A 38 21.92 17.21 0.73
N GLU A 39 21.74 18.44 1.23
CA GLU A 39 20.86 18.83 2.36
C GLU A 39 19.78 17.78 2.61
N GLY A 40 20.02 16.94 3.62
CA GLY A 40 19.20 15.77 3.87
C GLY A 40 17.73 16.15 4.10
N PRO A 41 16.80 15.20 3.94
CA PRO A 41 15.42 15.42 4.29
C PRO A 41 15.33 16.00 5.72
N ALA A 42 14.40 16.92 5.97
CA ALA A 42 14.11 17.46 7.31
C ALA A 42 13.55 16.42 8.32
N VAL A 43 13.67 15.12 7.99
CA VAL A 43 13.27 13.96 8.81
C VAL A 43 14.52 13.22 9.25
N ASP A 44 14.44 12.64 10.44
CA ASP A 44 15.51 11.83 11.01
C ASP A 44 15.97 10.74 10.01
N PRO A 45 17.23 10.78 9.54
CA PRO A 45 17.72 9.84 8.53
C PRO A 45 17.71 8.39 9.01
N SER A 46 17.58 8.13 10.32
CA SER A 46 17.50 6.76 10.86
C SER A 46 16.12 6.13 10.72
N THR A 47 15.06 6.94 10.54
CA THR A 47 13.67 6.46 10.45
C THR A 47 13.21 6.27 9.01
N VAL A 48 14.01 6.70 8.03
CA VAL A 48 13.66 6.63 6.61
C VAL A 48 14.69 5.84 5.80
N MET A 49 14.21 5.11 4.80
CA MET A 49 15.04 4.45 3.79
C MET A 49 14.60 4.87 2.39
N ARG A 50 15.46 4.67 1.38
CA ARG A 50 15.06 4.91 -0.01
C ARG A 50 14.23 3.75 -0.49
N ARG A 51 13.21 4.08 -1.28
CA ARG A 51 12.35 3.10 -1.93
C ARG A 51 13.12 2.08 -2.77
N ILE A 52 14.13 2.54 -3.52
CA ILE A 52 14.91 1.71 -4.43
C ILE A 52 15.62 0.55 -3.71
N ASP A 53 15.85 0.70 -2.41
CA ASP A 53 16.53 -0.29 -1.59
C ASP A 53 15.59 -1.42 -1.13
N LEU A 54 14.26 -1.32 -1.34
CA LEU A 54 13.27 -2.35 -0.94
C LEU A 54 13.58 -3.75 -1.50
N ALA A 55 14.01 -3.84 -2.76
CA ALA A 55 14.36 -5.13 -3.36
C ALA A 55 15.62 -5.74 -2.72
N GLN A 56 16.57 -4.88 -2.31
CA GLN A 56 17.78 -5.31 -1.62
C GLN A 56 17.47 -5.73 -0.17
N VAL A 57 16.58 -5.01 0.51
CA VAL A 57 16.04 -5.39 1.82
C VAL A 57 15.41 -6.78 1.76
N LEU A 58 14.58 -7.07 0.75
CA LEU A 58 13.99 -8.40 0.59
C LEU A 58 15.06 -9.49 0.38
N CYS A 59 16.09 -9.21 -0.43
CA CYS A 59 17.20 -10.12 -0.66
C CYS A 59 17.95 -10.45 0.64
N GLU A 60 18.22 -9.44 1.47
CA GLU A 60 18.87 -9.59 2.78
C GLU A 60 18.03 -10.43 3.75
N VAL A 61 16.72 -10.16 3.81
CA VAL A 61 15.81 -10.83 4.74
C VAL A 61 15.60 -12.30 4.37
N VAL A 62 15.52 -12.61 3.07
CA VAL A 62 15.29 -13.96 2.57
C VAL A 62 16.60 -14.76 2.45
N GLY A 63 17.76 -14.09 2.38
CA GLY A 63 19.08 -14.72 2.29
C GLY A 63 19.36 -15.40 0.93
N ARG A 64 18.53 -15.13 -0.08
CA ARG A 64 18.70 -15.58 -1.47
C ARG A 64 18.18 -14.52 -2.42
N GLN A 65 18.51 -14.64 -3.69
CA GLN A 65 17.90 -13.81 -4.73
C GLN A 65 16.38 -14.12 -4.82
N PRO A 66 15.52 -13.12 -4.60
CA PRO A 66 14.08 -13.30 -4.77
C PRO A 66 13.72 -13.41 -6.26
N GLU A 67 12.71 -14.22 -6.56
CA GLU A 67 12.18 -14.34 -7.92
C GLU A 67 11.44 -13.05 -8.32
N PRO A 68 11.37 -12.70 -9.62
CA PRO A 68 10.66 -11.49 -10.07
C PRO A 68 9.22 -11.41 -9.54
N GLU A 69 8.51 -12.54 -9.53
CA GLU A 69 7.14 -12.62 -9.01
C GLU A 69 7.03 -12.36 -7.50
N GLU A 70 8.07 -12.69 -6.73
CA GLU A 70 8.13 -12.43 -5.29
C GLU A 70 8.40 -10.96 -5.01
N ILE A 71 9.26 -10.34 -5.81
CA ILE A 71 9.54 -8.90 -5.74
C ILE A 71 8.27 -8.13 -6.09
N ASP A 72 7.61 -8.47 -7.20
CA ASP A 72 6.38 -7.80 -7.62
C ASP A 72 5.32 -7.89 -6.52
N ALA A 73 5.09 -9.10 -6.00
CA ALA A 73 4.10 -9.28 -4.97
C ALA A 73 4.50 -8.62 -3.63
N PHE A 74 5.78 -8.55 -3.28
CA PHE A 74 6.26 -7.79 -2.14
C PHE A 74 5.99 -6.29 -2.32
N LEU A 75 6.32 -5.73 -3.50
CA LEU A 75 6.11 -4.32 -3.83
C LEU A 75 4.62 -3.93 -3.86
N THR A 76 3.69 -4.87 -4.09
CA THR A 76 2.25 -4.57 -4.00
C THR A 76 1.79 -4.10 -2.62
N PHE A 77 2.57 -4.34 -1.55
CA PHE A 77 2.25 -3.88 -0.20
C PHE A 77 2.80 -2.50 0.13
N PHE A 78 3.72 -1.98 -0.67
CA PHE A 78 4.37 -0.69 -0.45
C PHE A 78 3.83 0.36 -1.41
N ASP A 79 3.71 1.61 -0.97
CA ASP A 79 3.13 2.71 -1.75
C ASP A 79 4.04 3.17 -2.89
N THR A 80 4.02 2.43 -4.00
CA THR A 80 4.53 2.68 -5.38
C THR A 80 4.95 4.07 -5.84
N GLU A 81 4.09 5.04 -5.58
CA GLU A 81 3.89 6.13 -6.54
C GLU A 81 4.04 7.51 -5.91
N THR A 82 3.83 7.64 -4.59
CA THR A 82 3.70 8.95 -3.93
C THR A 82 5.02 9.53 -3.44
N SER A 83 5.98 8.70 -3.03
CA SER A 83 7.23 9.17 -2.42
C SER A 83 8.44 8.30 -2.77
N GLY A 84 9.63 8.90 -2.81
CA GLY A 84 10.90 8.19 -3.02
C GLY A 84 11.51 7.61 -1.74
N LEU A 85 10.91 7.92 -0.59
CA LEU A 85 11.37 7.55 0.76
C LEU A 85 10.27 6.77 1.47
N ILE A 86 10.66 5.82 2.29
CA ILE A 86 9.74 5.01 3.09
C ILE A 86 10.11 5.18 4.56
N ASP A 87 9.12 5.59 5.35
CA ASP A 87 9.26 5.70 6.81
C ASP A 87 9.16 4.32 7.47
N ILE A 88 9.76 4.17 8.64
CA ILE A 88 9.78 2.92 9.39
C ILE A 88 8.37 2.47 9.80
N ASP A 89 7.46 3.40 10.09
CA ASP A 89 6.07 3.10 10.42
C ASP A 89 5.30 2.59 9.19
N GLU A 90 5.51 3.20 8.02
CA GLU A 90 4.95 2.75 6.74
C GLU A 90 5.48 1.36 6.39
N TYR A 91 6.79 1.15 6.56
CA TYR A 91 7.43 -0.13 6.35
C TYR A 91 6.84 -1.22 7.26
N CYS A 92 6.73 -0.95 8.57
CA CYS A 92 6.18 -1.92 9.52
C CYS A 92 4.72 -2.27 9.22
N LYS A 93 3.87 -1.28 8.90
CA LYS A 93 2.47 -1.52 8.51
C LYS A 93 2.37 -2.37 7.24
N SER A 94 3.24 -2.14 6.27
CA SER A 94 3.28 -2.89 5.01
C SER A 94 3.72 -4.34 5.24
N ILE A 95 4.72 -4.57 6.11
CA ILE A 95 5.16 -5.90 6.51
C ILE A 95 4.08 -6.63 7.31
N GLU A 96 3.37 -5.95 8.21
CA GLU A 96 2.24 -6.55 8.94
C GLU A 96 1.13 -6.99 7.97
N ALA A 97 0.77 -6.15 7.00
CA ALA A 97 -0.21 -6.49 5.97
C ALA A 97 0.22 -7.69 5.12
N LEU A 98 1.51 -7.72 4.73
CA LEU A 98 2.13 -8.84 4.01
C LEU A 98 2.02 -10.13 4.82
N LYS A 99 2.39 -10.10 6.11
CA LYS A 99 2.35 -11.27 7.01
C LYS A 99 0.94 -11.74 7.30
N LYS A 100 -0.02 -10.82 7.42
CA LYS A 100 -1.43 -11.15 7.58
C LYS A 100 -1.98 -11.89 6.35
N ARG A 101 -1.62 -11.44 5.15
CA ARG A 101 -2.00 -12.13 3.91
C ARG A 101 -1.36 -13.51 3.80
N SER A 102 -0.06 -13.62 4.11
CA SER A 102 0.65 -14.90 4.01
C SER A 102 0.16 -15.93 5.03
N ALA A 103 -0.29 -15.49 6.21
CA ALA A 103 -0.83 -16.37 7.25
C ALA A 103 -2.21 -16.96 6.92
N ALA A 104 -3.05 -16.26 6.16
CA ALA A 104 -4.40 -16.68 5.84
C ALA A 104 -4.69 -16.46 4.35
N PRO A 105 -4.10 -17.28 3.45
CA PRO A 105 -4.32 -17.14 2.02
C PRO A 105 -5.79 -17.42 1.69
N SER A 106 -6.45 -16.43 1.08
CA SER A 106 -7.84 -16.55 0.68
C SER A 106 -7.97 -17.33 -0.63
N SER A 107 -8.94 -18.26 -0.70
CA SER A 107 -9.26 -18.95 -1.95
C SER A 107 -9.85 -17.98 -2.98
N ALA A 108 -9.46 -18.16 -4.24
CA ALA A 108 -10.06 -17.47 -5.39
C ALA A 108 -11.45 -17.98 -5.73
N ALA A 109 -11.73 -19.25 -5.43
CA ALA A 109 -13.03 -19.85 -5.65
C ALA A 109 -13.96 -19.54 -4.47
N ALA A 110 -14.72 -18.46 -4.57
CA ALA A 110 -15.68 -18.06 -3.55
C ALA A 110 -17.01 -18.83 -3.60
N TYR A 111 -17.32 -19.48 -4.74
CA TYR A 111 -18.55 -20.24 -4.93
C TYR A 111 -18.27 -21.68 -5.33
N ILE A 112 -19.05 -22.60 -4.75
CA ILE A 112 -19.02 -24.03 -5.08
C ILE A 112 -20.07 -24.35 -6.16
N SER A 113 -21.10 -23.52 -6.33
CA SER A 113 -22.15 -23.71 -7.33
C SER A 113 -22.48 -22.45 -8.13
N LYS A 114 -22.78 -22.64 -9.41
CA LYS A 114 -23.19 -21.55 -10.32
C LYS A 114 -24.51 -20.91 -9.89
N LYS A 115 -25.44 -21.68 -9.33
CA LYS A 115 -26.75 -21.20 -8.87
C LYS A 115 -26.59 -20.17 -7.74
N SER A 116 -25.77 -20.49 -6.74
CA SER A 116 -25.47 -19.57 -5.63
C SER A 116 -24.82 -18.27 -6.13
N MET A 117 -23.85 -18.36 -7.05
CA MET A 117 -23.24 -17.18 -7.67
C MET A 117 -24.26 -16.31 -8.41
N GLN A 118 -25.22 -16.93 -9.11
CA GLN A 118 -26.27 -16.20 -9.82
C GLN A 118 -27.26 -15.51 -8.87
N GLU A 119 -27.66 -16.17 -7.79
CA GLU A 119 -28.54 -15.59 -6.77
C GLU A 119 -27.91 -14.41 -6.04
N ASP A 120 -26.63 -14.50 -5.70
CA ASP A 120 -25.92 -13.38 -5.07
C ASP A 120 -25.75 -12.22 -6.06
N ARG A 121 -25.50 -12.51 -7.34
CA ARG A 121 -25.42 -11.50 -8.40
C ARG A 121 -26.75 -10.77 -8.60
N THR A 122 -27.89 -11.47 -8.60
CA THR A 122 -29.22 -10.83 -8.75
C THR A 122 -29.59 -9.99 -7.54
N LYS A 123 -29.07 -10.33 -6.35
CA LYS A 123 -29.24 -9.55 -5.12
C LYS A 123 -28.21 -8.44 -4.93
N HIS A 124 -27.35 -8.20 -5.92
CA HIS A 124 -26.23 -7.23 -5.83
C HIS A 124 -25.28 -7.47 -4.66
N ARG A 125 -25.15 -8.72 -4.18
CA ARG A 125 -24.20 -9.06 -3.13
C ARG A 125 -22.80 -9.09 -3.72
N ARG A 126 -21.88 -8.35 -3.10
CA ARG A 126 -20.46 -8.35 -3.49
C ARG A 126 -19.71 -9.43 -2.74
N LEU A 127 -18.65 -9.93 -3.34
CA LEU A 127 -17.68 -10.78 -2.66
C LEU A 127 -16.94 -9.95 -1.60
N GLU A 128 -16.78 -10.53 -0.41
CA GLU A 128 -16.02 -9.91 0.69
C GLU A 128 -14.51 -9.93 0.41
N ASN A 129 -14.04 -10.93 -0.34
CA ASN A 129 -12.63 -11.10 -0.63
C ASN A 129 -12.15 -10.10 -1.69
N ASN A 130 -11.13 -9.32 -1.33
CA ASN A 130 -10.44 -8.44 -2.27
C ASN A 130 -9.54 -9.28 -3.21
N PRO A 131 -9.58 -9.05 -4.54
CA PRO A 131 -8.66 -9.67 -5.50
C PRO A 131 -7.17 -9.59 -5.12
N GLN A 132 -6.70 -8.50 -4.50
CA GLN A 132 -5.30 -8.32 -4.10
C GLN A 132 -4.86 -9.26 -2.96
N ASN A 133 -5.81 -9.71 -2.14
CA ASN A 133 -5.53 -10.69 -1.09
C ASN A 133 -5.40 -12.11 -1.65
N VAL A 134 -6.01 -12.34 -2.82
CA VAL A 134 -6.18 -13.66 -3.44
C VAL A 134 -5.14 -13.92 -4.52
N LEU A 135 -4.90 -12.94 -5.40
CA LEU A 135 -4.03 -13.07 -6.56
C LEU A 135 -2.74 -12.28 -6.34
N ASN A 136 -1.64 -12.75 -6.92
CA ASN A 136 -0.36 -12.03 -6.86
C ASN A 136 -0.29 -10.85 -7.83
N LYS A 137 -1.07 -10.91 -8.92
CA LYS A 137 -1.12 -9.93 -10.00
C LYS A 137 -2.55 -9.83 -10.54
N PRO A 138 -2.92 -8.71 -11.17
CA PRO A 138 -4.22 -8.60 -11.82
C PRO A 138 -4.35 -9.65 -12.93
N ALA A 139 -5.50 -10.31 -12.98
CA ALA A 139 -5.82 -11.30 -14.00
C ALA A 139 -6.50 -10.67 -15.24
N THR A 140 -7.02 -9.45 -15.10
CA THR A 140 -7.70 -8.70 -16.17
C THR A 140 -7.28 -7.24 -16.16
N THR A 141 -7.40 -6.56 -17.30
CA THR A 141 -7.09 -5.13 -17.44
C THR A 141 -7.95 -4.26 -16.52
N ALA A 142 -9.20 -4.64 -16.28
CA ALA A 142 -10.07 -3.95 -15.32
C ALA A 142 -9.58 -4.10 -13.87
N GLN A 143 -8.85 -5.18 -13.54
CA GLN A 143 -8.23 -5.34 -12.23
C GLN A 143 -6.92 -4.55 -12.10
N GLU A 144 -6.20 -4.28 -13.20
CA GLU A 144 -5.04 -3.38 -13.19
C GLU A 144 -5.45 -1.99 -12.68
N VAL A 145 -6.62 -1.51 -13.11
CA VAL A 145 -7.21 -0.26 -12.62
C VAL A 145 -7.65 -0.44 -11.16
N GLY A 146 -6.90 0.17 -10.24
CA GLY A 146 -7.14 0.10 -8.80
C GLY A 146 -6.45 -1.07 -8.10
N TRP A 147 -5.58 -1.81 -8.79
CA TRP A 147 -4.74 -2.85 -8.17
C TRP A 147 -3.84 -2.30 -7.04
N GLU A 148 -3.53 -1.02 -7.08
CA GLU A 148 -2.63 -0.38 -6.12
C GLU A 148 -3.39 0.36 -4.99
N ALA A 149 -4.72 0.44 -5.06
CA ALA A 149 -5.51 1.33 -4.21
C ALA A 149 -5.63 0.91 -2.73
N GLN A 150 -5.19 -0.29 -2.35
CA GLN A 150 -5.23 -0.76 -0.95
C GLN A 150 -3.91 -0.55 -0.21
N LYS A 151 -2.86 -0.10 -0.91
CA LYS A 151 -1.57 0.18 -0.28
C LYS A 151 -1.77 1.21 0.83
N PRO A 152 -1.12 1.05 2.00
CA PRO A 152 -1.15 2.08 3.02
C PRO A 152 -0.55 3.35 2.42
N ILE A 153 -1.37 4.39 2.25
CA ILE A 153 -0.91 5.67 1.72
C ILE A 153 0.13 6.23 2.68
N SER A 154 1.29 6.63 2.16
CA SER A 154 2.33 7.24 2.97
C SER A 154 1.76 8.44 3.73
N GLN A 155 1.78 8.38 5.07
CA GLN A 155 1.34 9.48 5.93
C GLN A 155 2.19 10.73 5.74
N SER A 156 3.39 10.56 5.16
CA SER A 156 4.27 11.65 4.72
C SER A 156 3.61 12.57 3.69
N THR A 157 2.54 12.15 3.00
CA THR A 157 1.75 13.04 2.12
C THR A 157 1.04 14.15 2.90
N THR A 158 0.81 13.97 4.20
CA THR A 158 0.26 15.02 5.06
C THR A 158 1.36 15.93 5.64
N GLY A 159 2.65 15.64 5.39
CA GLY A 159 3.74 16.31 6.11
C GLY A 159 5.17 16.20 5.56
N PHE A 160 5.43 15.86 4.30
CA PHE A 160 6.80 15.78 3.74
C PHE A 160 6.78 16.05 2.23
N ILE A 161 7.36 17.13 1.69
CA ILE A 161 8.72 17.67 1.90
C ILE A 161 8.64 19.17 2.26
N THR A 162 8.91 19.54 3.51
CA THR A 162 9.19 20.95 3.86
C THR A 162 10.66 21.25 3.56
N LEU A 163 10.94 21.73 2.36
CA LEU A 163 12.15 22.53 2.07
C LEU A 163 12.02 23.97 2.60
N HIS A 164 10.90 24.32 3.23
CA HIS A 164 10.67 25.57 3.95
C HIS A 164 9.59 25.36 5.01
N PRO A 165 9.71 25.91 6.24
CA PRO A 165 8.69 25.80 7.28
C PRO A 165 7.34 26.46 6.94
N ASP A 166 7.28 27.26 5.86
CA ASP A 166 6.07 27.95 5.38
C ASP A 166 5.35 27.25 4.22
N MET A 167 5.88 26.14 3.68
CA MET A 167 5.31 25.49 2.48
C MET A 167 5.24 23.97 2.61
N GLY A 168 4.59 23.47 3.66
CA GLY A 168 4.02 22.13 3.58
C GLY A 168 3.05 22.08 2.41
N ASN A 169 3.13 21.07 1.54
CA ASN A 169 2.12 20.81 0.50
C ASN A 169 0.81 20.38 1.15
N ALA A 170 0.17 21.30 1.87
CA ALA A 170 -1.13 21.08 2.47
C ALA A 170 -2.12 20.76 1.35
N PHE A 171 -3.01 19.79 1.60
CA PHE A 171 -4.11 19.54 0.68
C PHE A 171 -5.07 20.74 0.70
N HIS A 172 -5.08 21.52 -0.39
CA HIS A 172 -5.94 22.69 -0.54
C HIS A 172 -7.30 22.32 -1.12
N GLY A 173 -8.03 21.45 -0.42
CA GLY A 173 -9.42 21.14 -0.76
C GLY A 173 -10.33 22.33 -0.48
N LYS A 174 -11.20 22.69 -1.43
CA LYS A 174 -12.26 23.67 -1.18
C LYS A 174 -13.22 23.08 -0.14
N LYS A 175 -13.35 23.75 1.00
CA LYS A 175 -14.30 23.38 2.06
C LYS A 175 -15.49 24.35 2.02
N SER A 176 -16.67 23.87 2.41
CA SER A 176 -17.77 24.76 2.73
C SER A 176 -17.37 25.66 3.90
N SER A 177 -17.56 26.97 3.75
CA SER A 177 -17.49 27.93 4.84
C SER A 177 -18.86 28.13 5.50
N ASP A 178 -18.87 28.77 6.65
CA ASP A 178 -20.05 29.37 7.30
C ASP A 178 -20.97 30.13 6.33
N VAL A 179 -20.39 30.95 5.44
CA VAL A 179 -21.13 31.68 4.39
C VAL A 179 -21.84 30.71 3.45
N THR A 180 -21.20 29.63 3.02
CA THR A 180 -21.86 28.64 2.16
C THR A 180 -22.76 27.66 2.93
N GLY A 181 -22.62 27.58 4.25
CA GLY A 181 -23.28 26.59 5.11
C GLY A 181 -24.53 27.10 5.83
N GLY A 182 -24.73 28.41 5.93
CA GLY A 182 -25.95 28.97 6.53
C GLY A 182 -25.99 30.48 6.73
N GLU A 183 -24.86 31.20 6.70
CA GLU A 183 -24.85 32.65 6.88
C GLU A 183 -25.07 33.43 5.57
N GLY A 184 -24.63 32.86 4.46
CA GLY A 184 -24.80 33.46 3.15
C GLY A 184 -26.25 33.30 2.68
N ARG A 185 -26.88 34.43 2.32
CA ARG A 185 -28.23 34.40 1.77
C ARG A 185 -28.24 33.70 0.42
N SER A 186 -28.95 32.59 0.36
CA SER A 186 -29.30 31.87 -0.84
C SER A 186 -30.60 32.41 -1.43
N ILE A 187 -30.86 32.14 -2.71
CA ILE A 187 -32.14 32.53 -3.34
C ILE A 187 -33.34 31.89 -2.61
N THR A 188 -33.16 30.70 -2.05
CA THR A 188 -34.17 30.00 -1.24
C THR A 188 -34.55 30.75 0.03
N ASP A 189 -33.64 31.54 0.62
CA ASP A 189 -33.93 32.34 1.82
C ASP A 189 -34.82 33.57 1.52
N TRP A 190 -35.00 33.92 0.25
CA TRP A 190 -35.84 35.06 -0.17
C TRP A 190 -37.26 34.68 -0.57
N TYR A 191 -37.52 33.38 -0.83
CA TYR A 191 -38.80 32.88 -1.35
C TYR A 191 -39.57 31.98 -0.36
N LEU A 192 -39.09 31.88 0.89
CA LEU A 192 -39.78 31.26 2.02
C LEU A 192 -40.21 32.34 3.02
#